data_AF-A0A7Y8GZ16-F1
#
_entry.id   AF-A0A7Y8GZ16-F1
#
_cell.length_a   1.000
_cell.length_b   1.000
_cell.length_c   1.000
_cell.angle_alpha   90.00
_cell.angle_beta   90.00
_cell.angle_gamma   90.00
#
_symmetry.space_group_name_H-M   'P 1'
#
loop_
_entity.id
_entity.type
_entity.pdbx_description
1 polymer ?
#
loop_
_entity_poly.entity_id
_entity_poly.type
_entity_poly.pdbx_seq_one_letter_code
_entity_poly.pdbx_strand_id
1 'polypeptide(L)'
;MDAADLFKSKPSSLLHSIAEHFQNDSRDFATRFDVLWENGSLLHKMGRTKSFVDLLMSVECVLKAHALLSQSDKPVEEAYLAVRRSGHDLRMLVGLANYTPDRTAYERLADSVADLQVHLRYSFEAYEAFFPAWTGRNDAEMNYTATISNNPWVLSIRADVQTLIDASQPEFTGFIGDDIETILKGEAEMRQFYDEIIKRR
;
A
#
# COMPACT_ATOMS: atom_id res chain seq x y z
N MET A 1 -7.83 -3.37 21.25
CA MET A 1 -7.59 -4.80 21.02
C MET A 1 -8.35 -5.53 22.10
N ASP A 2 -9.43 -6.22 21.72
CA ASP A 2 -10.30 -6.89 22.68
C ASP A 2 -9.68 -8.25 23.06
N ALA A 3 -9.89 -8.71 24.29
CA ALA A 3 -9.28 -9.97 24.77
C ALA A 3 -9.73 -11.20 23.94
N ALA A 4 -10.84 -11.07 23.22
CA ALA A 4 -11.37 -12.08 22.30
C ALA A 4 -10.51 -12.27 21.04
N ASP A 5 -9.85 -11.22 20.54
CA ASP A 5 -9.04 -11.29 19.32
C ASP A 5 -7.74 -12.09 19.52
N LEU A 6 -7.25 -12.13 20.78
CA LEU A 6 -6.04 -12.87 21.12
C LEU A 6 -6.21 -14.37 20.91
N PHE A 7 -7.40 -14.95 21.11
CA PHE A 7 -7.62 -16.41 21.04
C PHE A 7 -8.11 -16.89 19.66
N LYS A 8 -8.17 -16.02 18.65
CA LYS A 8 -8.57 -16.38 17.30
C LYS A 8 -7.41 -17.07 16.58
N SER A 9 -7.68 -18.22 15.95
CA SER A 9 -6.73 -18.86 15.04
C SER A 9 -6.67 -18.04 13.76
N LYS A 10 -5.45 -17.72 13.32
CA LYS A 10 -5.23 -16.97 12.10
C LYS A 10 -5.56 -17.82 10.86
N PRO A 11 -6.25 -17.27 9.84
CA PRO A 11 -6.47 -17.99 8.59
C PRO A 11 -5.13 -18.39 7.95
N SER A 12 -4.94 -19.69 7.68
CA SER A 12 -3.70 -20.25 7.14
C SER A 12 -3.72 -20.40 5.61
N SER A 13 -4.43 -19.51 4.89
CA SER A 13 -4.47 -19.59 3.42
C SER A 13 -3.33 -18.82 2.78
N LEU A 14 -2.81 -19.33 1.66
CA LEU A 14 -1.73 -18.68 0.92
C LEU A 14 -2.07 -17.23 0.52
N LEU A 15 -3.32 -16.97 0.09
CA LEU A 15 -3.78 -15.63 -0.27
C LEU A 15 -3.71 -14.68 0.94
N HIS A 16 -4.08 -15.18 2.12
CA HIS A 16 -4.01 -14.43 3.37
C HIS A 16 -2.58 -14.06 3.74
N SER A 17 -1.65 -14.99 3.60
CA SER A 17 -0.22 -14.73 3.84
C SER A 17 0.34 -13.68 2.86
N ILE A 18 -0.05 -13.73 1.57
CA ILE A 18 0.35 -12.71 0.60
C ILE A 18 -0.25 -11.34 0.96
N ALA A 19 -1.52 -11.29 1.34
CA ALA A 19 -2.17 -10.06 1.77
C ALA A 19 -1.49 -9.46 3.02
N GLU A 20 -1.11 -10.31 3.97
CA GLU A 20 -0.37 -9.90 5.16
C GLU A 20 1.00 -9.30 4.82
N HIS A 21 1.74 -9.87 3.87
CA HIS A 21 3.01 -9.29 3.44
C HIS A 21 2.84 -7.85 2.93
N PHE A 22 1.83 -7.60 2.09
CA PHE A 22 1.51 -6.24 1.65
C PHE A 22 1.06 -5.34 2.80
N GLN A 23 0.29 -5.88 3.75
CA GLN A 23 -0.11 -5.12 4.93
C GLN A 23 1.10 -4.67 5.77
N ASN A 24 2.05 -5.58 6.00
CA ASN A 24 3.27 -5.30 6.75
C ASN A 24 4.14 -4.27 6.02
N ASP A 25 4.33 -4.43 4.70
CA ASP A 25 5.03 -3.43 3.88
C ASP A 25 4.37 -2.06 4.00
N SER A 26 3.03 -2.00 3.96
CA SER A 26 2.30 -0.74 4.12
C SER A 26 2.59 -0.06 5.45
N ARG A 27 2.60 -0.82 6.55
CA ARG A 27 2.92 -0.33 7.90
C ARG A 27 4.37 0.15 8.00
N ASP A 28 5.31 -0.57 7.41
CA ASP A 28 6.72 -0.20 7.39
C ASP A 28 6.94 1.12 6.63
N PHE A 29 6.33 1.26 5.46
CA PHE A 29 6.38 2.50 4.68
C PHE A 29 5.70 3.67 5.40
N ALA A 30 4.54 3.45 6.03
CA ALA A 30 3.86 4.47 6.83
C ALA A 30 4.73 4.92 8.02
N THR A 31 5.36 3.97 8.71
CA THR A 31 6.26 4.26 9.84
C THR A 31 7.48 5.06 9.38
N ARG A 32 8.07 4.70 8.23
CA ARG A 32 9.17 5.45 7.63
C ARG A 32 8.74 6.86 7.26
N PHE A 33 7.55 7.03 6.67
CA PHE A 33 6.98 8.35 6.43
C PHE A 33 6.87 9.14 7.74
N ASP A 34 6.30 8.57 8.80
CA ASP A 34 6.09 9.25 10.08
C ASP A 34 7.43 9.70 10.72
N VAL A 35 8.52 8.95 10.54
CA VAL A 35 9.86 9.30 11.02
C VAL A 35 10.55 10.38 10.18
N LEU A 36 10.36 10.34 8.86
CA LEU A 36 11.07 11.19 7.91
C LEU A 36 10.32 12.48 7.58
N TRP A 37 8.99 12.49 7.70
CA TRP A 37 8.14 13.64 7.43
C TRP A 37 8.40 14.74 8.47
N GLU A 38 8.66 15.96 7.99
CA GLU A 38 9.04 17.11 8.83
C GLU A 38 10.29 16.88 9.72
N ASN A 39 11.10 15.85 9.45
CA ASN A 39 12.39 15.71 10.11
C ASN A 39 13.28 16.90 9.73
N GLY A 40 13.86 17.58 10.75
CA GLY A 40 14.62 18.82 10.56
C GLY A 40 15.71 18.75 9.47
N SER A 41 16.37 17.60 9.32
CA SER A 41 17.40 17.39 8.29
C SER A 41 16.84 17.17 6.87
N LEU A 42 15.55 16.86 6.75
CA LEU A 42 14.82 16.55 5.52
C LEU A 42 13.72 17.56 5.17
N LEU A 43 13.69 18.72 5.84
CA LEU A 43 12.74 19.81 5.56
C LEU A 43 12.93 20.44 4.17
N HIS A 44 14.02 20.11 3.48
CA HIS A 44 14.17 20.49 2.09
C HIS A 44 13.21 19.70 1.21
N LYS A 45 12.77 20.36 0.15
CA LYS A 45 11.88 19.89 -0.91
C LYS A 45 12.09 18.43 -1.35
N MET A 46 13.33 18.05 -1.69
CA MET A 46 13.68 16.68 -2.08
C MET A 46 13.50 15.66 -0.95
N GLY A 47 13.74 16.06 0.30
CA GLY A 47 13.54 15.21 1.48
C GLY A 47 12.06 14.93 1.66
N ARG A 48 11.21 15.97 1.60
CA ARG A 48 9.75 15.83 1.60
C ARG A 48 9.23 14.97 0.45
N THR A 49 9.74 15.13 -0.77
CA THR A 49 9.35 14.27 -1.91
C THR A 49 9.68 12.80 -1.63
N LYS A 50 10.86 12.49 -1.09
CA LYS A 50 11.24 11.12 -0.74
C LYS A 50 10.37 10.53 0.38
N SER A 51 10.11 11.30 1.42
CA SER A 51 9.19 10.88 2.48
C SER A 51 7.80 10.62 1.91
N PHE A 52 7.31 11.49 1.04
CA PHE A 52 6.01 11.32 0.40
C PHE A 52 5.95 10.09 -0.52
N VAL A 53 7.06 9.71 -1.18
CA VAL A 53 7.14 8.44 -1.91
C VAL A 53 6.93 7.25 -0.96
N ASP A 54 7.49 7.26 0.25
CA ASP A 54 7.19 6.22 1.24
C ASP A 54 5.69 6.17 1.56
N LEU A 55 5.02 7.32 1.71
CA LEU A 55 3.56 7.35 1.89
C LEU A 55 2.81 6.75 0.69
N LEU A 56 3.22 7.03 -0.55
CA LEU A 56 2.60 6.43 -1.75
C LEU A 56 2.81 4.92 -1.84
N MET A 57 3.99 4.43 -1.44
CA MET A 57 4.23 2.99 -1.34
C MET A 57 3.33 2.35 -0.29
N SER A 58 3.11 3.04 0.85
CA SER A 58 2.15 2.61 1.86
C SER A 58 0.73 2.51 1.32
N VAL A 59 0.27 3.51 0.56
CA VAL A 59 -1.04 3.51 -0.14
C VAL A 59 -1.17 2.32 -1.08
N GLU A 60 -0.16 2.09 -1.93
CA GLU A 60 -0.19 0.97 -2.88
C GLU A 60 -0.28 -0.37 -2.16
N CYS A 61 0.55 -0.57 -1.14
CA CYS A 61 0.61 -1.83 -0.40
C CYS A 61 -0.70 -2.11 0.35
N VAL A 62 -1.31 -1.13 1.04
CA VAL A 62 -2.59 -1.36 1.74
C VAL A 62 -3.71 -1.67 0.75
N LEU A 63 -3.73 -1.00 -0.41
CA LEU A 63 -4.72 -1.30 -1.45
C LEU A 63 -4.54 -2.69 -2.05
N LYS A 64 -3.29 -3.17 -2.21
CA LYS A 64 -3.02 -4.55 -2.63
C LYS A 64 -3.49 -5.56 -1.60
N ALA A 65 -3.22 -5.33 -0.31
CA ALA A 65 -3.72 -6.19 0.76
C ALA A 65 -5.26 -6.28 0.72
N HIS A 66 -5.94 -5.13 0.65
CA HIS A 66 -7.40 -5.09 0.59
C HIS A 66 -7.95 -5.73 -0.69
N ALA A 67 -7.32 -5.53 -1.84
CA ALA A 67 -7.73 -6.14 -3.11
C ALA A 67 -7.60 -7.68 -3.10
N LEU A 68 -6.62 -8.22 -2.37
CA LEU A 68 -6.50 -9.67 -2.16
C LEU A 68 -7.56 -10.20 -1.21
N LEU A 69 -7.77 -9.54 -0.06
CA LEU A 69 -8.80 -9.92 0.91
C LEU A 69 -10.22 -9.88 0.30
N SER A 70 -10.46 -8.95 -0.61
CA SER A 70 -11.73 -8.81 -1.36
C SER A 70 -12.01 -9.95 -2.33
N GLN A 71 -11.03 -10.83 -2.58
CA GLN A 71 -11.09 -11.95 -3.52
C GLN A 71 -10.84 -13.29 -2.82
N SER A 72 -11.15 -13.37 -1.52
CA SER A 72 -10.94 -14.56 -0.68
C SER A 72 -11.77 -15.78 -1.12
N ASP A 73 -12.78 -15.58 -1.96
CA ASP A 73 -13.60 -16.62 -2.58
C ASP A 73 -13.03 -17.17 -3.90
N LYS A 74 -12.01 -16.52 -4.47
CA LYS A 74 -11.41 -16.91 -5.75
C LYS A 74 -10.19 -17.84 -5.57
N PRO A 75 -9.81 -18.59 -6.62
CA PRO A 75 -8.52 -19.27 -6.66
C PRO A 75 -7.37 -18.28 -6.42
N VAL A 76 -6.39 -18.68 -5.60
CA VAL A 76 -5.27 -17.83 -5.18
C VAL A 76 -4.52 -17.23 -6.37
N GLU A 77 -4.29 -18.02 -7.41
CA GLU A 77 -3.64 -17.58 -8.64
C GLU A 77 -4.43 -16.46 -9.34
N GLU A 78 -5.75 -16.61 -9.48
CA GLU A 78 -6.58 -15.61 -10.14
C GLU A 78 -6.60 -14.29 -9.38
N ALA A 79 -6.77 -14.36 -8.05
CA ALA A 79 -6.77 -13.20 -7.17
C ALA A 79 -5.41 -12.48 -7.23
N TYR A 80 -4.31 -13.22 -7.09
CA TYR A 80 -2.96 -12.67 -7.18
C TYR A 80 -2.68 -12.04 -8.54
N LEU A 81 -3.01 -12.71 -9.65
CA LEU A 81 -2.78 -12.19 -10.99
C LEU A 81 -3.64 -10.96 -11.29
N ALA A 82 -4.85 -10.84 -10.72
CA ALA A 82 -5.65 -9.62 -10.83
C ALA A 82 -4.94 -8.42 -10.16
N VAL A 83 -4.43 -8.62 -8.94
CA VAL A 83 -3.69 -7.57 -8.21
C VAL A 83 -2.35 -7.26 -8.89
N ARG A 84 -1.61 -8.28 -9.33
CA ARG A 84 -0.34 -8.12 -10.05
C ARG A 84 -0.51 -7.35 -11.36
N ARG A 85 -1.57 -7.63 -12.13
CA ARG A 85 -1.87 -6.91 -13.39
C ARG A 85 -2.20 -5.44 -13.18
N SER A 86 -2.69 -5.07 -11.99
CA SER A 86 -2.91 -3.66 -11.64
C SER A 86 -1.59 -2.91 -11.42
N GLY A 87 -0.47 -3.61 -11.23
CA GLY A 87 0.86 -3.02 -11.14
C GLY A 87 0.94 -1.97 -10.03
N HIS A 88 1.09 -0.71 -10.45
CA HIS A 88 1.16 0.49 -9.62
C HIS A 88 0.00 1.47 -9.93
N ASP A 89 -1.06 1.01 -10.60
CA ASP A 89 -2.23 1.84 -10.90
C ASP A 89 -3.20 1.80 -9.70
N LEU A 90 -3.28 2.92 -8.97
CA LEU A 90 -4.17 3.00 -7.81
C LEU A 90 -5.63 2.95 -8.15
N ARG A 91 -6.06 3.44 -9.31
CA ARG A 91 -7.48 3.40 -9.69
C ARG A 91 -7.90 1.96 -9.92
N MET A 92 -7.05 1.17 -10.58
CA MET A 92 -7.27 -0.27 -10.73
C MET A 92 -7.29 -0.98 -9.37
N LEU A 93 -6.32 -0.70 -8.49
CA LEU A 93 -6.28 -1.31 -7.16
C LEU A 93 -7.51 -0.94 -6.32
N VAL A 94 -7.97 0.31 -6.36
CA VAL A 94 -9.19 0.78 -5.68
C VAL A 94 -10.44 0.10 -6.23
N GLY A 95 -10.48 -0.18 -7.55
CA GLY A 95 -11.56 -0.95 -8.16
C GLY A 95 -11.62 -2.40 -7.66
N LEU A 96 -10.47 -3.00 -7.34
CA LEU A 96 -10.38 -4.35 -6.78
C LEU A 96 -10.59 -4.39 -5.26
N ALA A 97 -10.18 -3.36 -4.54
CA ALA A 97 -10.28 -3.25 -3.09
C ALA A 97 -11.71 -2.91 -2.65
N ASN A 98 -12.47 -3.93 -2.23
CA ASN A 98 -13.83 -3.86 -1.68
C ASN A 98 -13.94 -4.53 -0.30
N TYR A 99 -12.83 -4.66 0.43
CA TYR A 99 -12.79 -5.41 1.69
C TYR A 99 -13.66 -4.74 2.77
N THR A 100 -13.65 -3.41 2.83
CA THR A 100 -14.56 -2.64 3.68
C THR A 100 -15.76 -2.12 2.89
N PRO A 101 -16.97 -2.12 3.46
CA PRO A 101 -18.16 -1.58 2.80
C PRO A 101 -18.13 -0.06 2.68
N ASP A 102 -17.52 0.64 3.65
CA ASP A 102 -17.21 2.06 3.52
C ASP A 102 -16.06 2.24 2.53
N ARG A 103 -16.34 2.92 1.41
CA ARG A 103 -15.40 3.18 0.34
C ARG A 103 -14.72 4.54 0.40
N THR A 104 -15.07 5.37 1.37
CA THR A 104 -14.68 6.78 1.40
C THR A 104 -13.15 6.96 1.37
N ALA A 105 -12.41 6.15 2.15
CA ALA A 105 -10.95 6.21 2.16
C ALA A 105 -10.34 5.76 0.82
N TYR A 106 -10.88 4.74 0.16
CA TYR A 106 -10.37 4.30 -1.16
C TYR A 106 -10.55 5.39 -2.21
N GLU A 107 -11.72 6.02 -2.23
CA GLU A 107 -12.07 7.06 -3.21
C GLU A 107 -11.21 8.31 -3.01
N ARG A 108 -11.06 8.77 -1.77
CA ARG A 108 -10.17 9.90 -1.46
C ARG A 108 -8.72 9.64 -1.86
N LEU A 109 -8.22 8.42 -1.66
CA LEU A 109 -6.87 8.04 -2.09
C LEU A 109 -6.75 8.02 -3.61
N ALA A 110 -7.71 7.43 -4.33
CA ALA A 110 -7.72 7.46 -5.80
C ALA A 110 -7.71 8.90 -6.34
N ASP A 111 -8.58 9.76 -5.79
CA ASP A 111 -8.72 11.14 -6.25
C ASP A 111 -7.49 11.99 -5.91
N SER A 112 -6.86 11.74 -4.76
CA SER A 112 -5.74 12.56 -4.29
C SER A 112 -4.41 12.16 -4.92
N VAL A 113 -4.15 10.86 -5.12
CA VAL A 113 -2.79 10.38 -5.39
C VAL A 113 -2.63 9.45 -6.59
N ALA A 114 -3.70 9.05 -7.29
CA ALA A 114 -3.57 8.12 -8.42
C ALA A 114 -2.63 8.63 -9.52
N ASP A 115 -2.73 9.91 -9.85
CA ASP A 115 -1.90 10.49 -10.92
C ASP A 115 -0.46 10.77 -10.45
N LEU A 116 -0.19 10.76 -9.14
CA LEU A 116 1.13 11.08 -8.58
C LEU A 116 2.11 9.90 -8.59
N GLN A 117 1.58 8.66 -8.62
CA GLN A 117 2.35 7.46 -8.33
C GLN A 117 3.48 7.15 -9.31
N VAL A 118 3.29 7.40 -10.61
CA VAL A 118 4.31 7.11 -11.62
C VAL A 118 5.39 8.20 -11.61
N HIS A 119 4.98 9.46 -11.58
CA HIS A 119 5.88 10.60 -11.71
C HIS A 119 6.82 10.76 -10.51
N LEU A 120 6.39 10.38 -9.29
CA LEU A 120 7.19 10.58 -8.08
C LEU A 120 8.28 9.54 -7.85
N ARG A 121 8.15 8.33 -8.41
CA ARG A 121 9.15 7.25 -8.26
C ARG A 121 10.45 7.58 -8.99
N TYR A 122 10.36 8.32 -10.08
CA TYR A 122 11.52 8.86 -10.78
C TYR A 122 11.91 10.18 -10.12
N SER A 123 12.56 10.10 -8.95
CA SER A 123 12.83 11.24 -8.09
C SER A 123 13.56 12.44 -8.74
N PHE A 124 14.18 12.24 -9.92
CA PHE A 124 14.72 13.31 -10.76
C PHE A 124 13.65 13.95 -11.68
N GLU A 125 12.84 13.15 -12.37
CA GLU A 125 11.73 13.63 -13.20
C GLU A 125 10.63 14.28 -12.35
N ALA A 126 10.39 13.76 -11.14
CA ALA A 126 9.55 14.39 -10.14
C ALA A 126 10.00 15.84 -9.87
N TYR A 127 11.31 16.08 -9.81
CA TYR A 127 11.79 17.43 -9.55
C TYR A 127 11.42 18.37 -10.72
N GLU A 128 11.54 17.92 -11.95
CA GLU A 128 11.14 18.71 -13.12
C GLU A 128 9.61 18.86 -13.23
N ALA A 129 8.86 17.78 -12.97
CA ALA A 129 7.39 17.74 -13.06
C ALA A 129 6.69 18.60 -11.98
N PHE A 130 7.16 18.57 -10.74
CA PHE A 130 6.57 19.34 -9.63
C PHE A 130 7.13 20.76 -9.53
N PHE A 131 8.31 21.05 -10.13
CA PHE A 131 9.04 22.31 -9.91
C PHE A 131 9.56 23.02 -11.16
N PRO A 132 8.72 23.23 -12.18
CA PRO A 132 9.16 23.79 -13.46
C PRO A 132 9.56 25.27 -13.37
N ALA A 133 9.26 25.99 -12.28
CA ALA A 133 9.80 27.32 -12.02
C ALA A 133 11.33 27.36 -11.85
N TRP A 134 11.99 26.22 -11.64
CA TRP A 134 13.45 26.08 -11.61
C TRP A 134 14.00 25.48 -12.91
N THR A 135 13.12 25.11 -13.85
CA THR A 135 13.41 24.59 -15.20
C THR A 135 12.47 25.23 -16.25
N GLY A 136 12.27 26.55 -16.17
CA GLY A 136 11.86 27.42 -17.27
C GLY A 136 10.64 27.05 -18.14
N ARG A 137 9.53 26.51 -17.59
CA ARG A 137 8.28 26.39 -18.37
C ARG A 137 6.99 26.68 -17.60
N ASN A 138 5.99 27.21 -18.31
CA ASN A 138 4.66 27.62 -17.82
C ASN A 138 3.59 26.50 -17.91
N ASP A 139 3.99 25.26 -18.20
CA ASP A 139 3.13 24.12 -18.56
C ASP A 139 3.20 22.98 -17.52
N ALA A 140 3.52 23.31 -16.25
CA ALA A 140 3.57 22.36 -15.15
C ALA A 140 2.32 21.47 -15.09
N GLU A 141 2.48 20.16 -15.28
CA GLU A 141 1.37 19.21 -15.20
C GLU A 141 0.81 19.14 -13.77
N MET A 142 1.61 19.45 -12.73
CA MET A 142 1.19 19.40 -11.32
C MET A 142 1.77 20.51 -10.44
N ASN A 143 0.94 21.01 -9.51
CA ASN A 143 1.29 22.10 -8.59
C ASN A 143 1.78 21.60 -7.22
N TYR A 144 3.07 21.77 -6.93
CA TYR A 144 3.65 21.40 -5.62
C TYR A 144 3.03 22.09 -4.40
N THR A 145 2.62 23.35 -4.54
CA THR A 145 2.01 24.12 -3.44
C THR A 145 0.67 23.56 -3.01
N ALA A 146 -0.05 22.92 -3.94
CA ALA A 146 -1.31 22.25 -3.67
C ALA A 146 -1.14 20.80 -3.16
N THR A 147 0.04 20.21 -3.29
CA THR A 147 0.31 18.78 -2.99
C THR A 147 1.35 18.61 -1.88
N ILE A 148 2.59 18.20 -2.19
CA ILE A 148 3.58 17.73 -1.20
C ILE A 148 3.99 18.83 -0.20
N SER A 149 3.85 20.12 -0.51
CA SER A 149 4.08 21.17 0.50
C SER A 149 2.86 21.57 1.33
N ASN A 150 1.68 21.03 1.00
CA ASN A 150 0.46 21.23 1.75
C ASN A 150 0.35 20.13 2.83
N ASN A 151 0.88 20.42 4.02
CA ASN A 151 0.89 19.46 5.13
C ASN A 151 -0.51 18.91 5.48
N PRO A 152 -1.58 19.73 5.61
CA PRO A 152 -2.93 19.21 5.80
C PRO A 152 -3.34 18.15 4.78
N TRP A 153 -3.04 18.37 3.50
CA TRP A 153 -3.36 17.42 2.43
C TRP A 153 -2.53 16.13 2.51
N VAL A 154 -1.23 16.22 2.79
CA VAL A 154 -0.39 15.02 2.98
C VAL A 154 -0.86 14.20 4.19
N LEU A 155 -1.17 14.88 5.29
CA LEU A 155 -1.63 14.22 6.51
C LEU A 155 -3.03 13.61 6.37
N SER A 156 -3.90 14.16 5.52
CA SER A 156 -5.18 13.50 5.21
C SER A 156 -4.98 12.17 4.46
N ILE A 157 -4.02 12.11 3.52
CA ILE A 157 -3.66 10.84 2.85
C ILE A 157 -3.13 9.83 3.87
N ARG A 158 -2.24 10.26 4.78
CA ARG A 158 -1.73 9.40 5.85
C ARG A 158 -2.83 8.87 6.76
N ALA A 159 -3.83 9.69 7.09
CA ALA A 159 -4.99 9.28 7.88
C ALA A 159 -5.88 8.27 7.14
N ASP A 160 -6.10 8.46 5.84
CA ASP A 160 -6.84 7.50 5.01
C ASP A 160 -6.10 6.15 4.92
N VAL A 161 -4.77 6.17 4.75
CA VAL A 161 -3.95 4.96 4.83
C VAL A 161 -4.09 4.27 6.19
N GLN A 162 -4.03 5.02 7.29
CA GLN A 162 -4.19 4.45 8.63
C GLN A 162 -5.55 3.78 8.79
N THR A 163 -6.61 4.42 8.29
CA THR A 163 -7.97 3.89 8.33
C THR A 163 -8.05 2.52 7.65
N LEU A 164 -7.41 2.38 6.48
CA LEU A 164 -7.38 1.10 5.76
C LEU A 164 -6.52 0.06 6.48
N ILE A 165 -5.33 0.44 6.98
CA ILE A 165 -4.46 -0.46 7.75
C ILE A 165 -5.23 -1.02 8.96
N ASP A 166 -5.88 -0.16 9.73
CA ASP A 166 -6.61 -0.56 10.94
C ASP A 166 -7.81 -1.45 10.60
N ALA A 167 -8.47 -1.23 9.47
CA ALA A 167 -9.62 -2.02 9.06
C ALA A 167 -9.27 -3.48 8.72
N SER A 168 -8.10 -3.74 8.11
CA SER A 168 -7.65 -5.10 7.76
C SER A 168 -6.77 -5.74 8.84
N GLN A 169 -6.29 -4.99 9.83
CA GLN A 169 -5.46 -5.50 10.91
C GLN A 169 -6.04 -6.74 11.64
N PRO A 170 -7.36 -6.83 11.95
CA PRO A 170 -7.92 -7.99 12.65
C PRO A 170 -7.76 -9.32 11.91
N GLU A 171 -7.57 -9.29 10.59
CA GLU A 171 -7.33 -10.49 9.79
C GLU A 171 -5.96 -11.10 10.06
N PHE A 172 -4.98 -10.27 10.40
CA PHE A 172 -3.58 -10.67 10.51
C PHE A 172 -3.14 -10.87 11.96
N THR A 173 -4.02 -10.60 12.92
CA THR A 173 -3.80 -10.83 14.36
C THR A 173 -4.36 -12.16 14.82
N GLY A 174 -3.76 -12.76 15.84
CA GLY A 174 -4.20 -14.02 16.44
C GLY A 174 -3.03 -14.98 16.67
N PHE A 175 -3.33 -16.19 17.15
CA PHE A 175 -2.32 -17.24 17.28
C PHE A 175 -2.13 -17.97 15.96
N ILE A 176 -0.86 -18.17 15.59
CA ILE A 176 -0.47 -19.23 14.66
C ILE A 176 -0.58 -20.52 15.47
N GLY A 177 -1.43 -21.46 15.03
CA GLY A 177 -1.58 -22.73 15.73
C GLY A 177 -0.25 -23.48 15.80
N ASP A 178 -0.02 -24.24 16.87
CA ASP A 178 1.20 -25.03 17.08
C ASP A 178 1.32 -26.26 16.14
N ASP A 179 0.49 -26.31 15.09
CA ASP A 179 0.49 -27.37 14.10
C ASP A 179 1.61 -27.13 13.07
N ILE A 180 2.78 -27.67 13.40
CA ILE A 180 3.99 -27.64 12.56
C ILE A 180 3.71 -28.19 11.15
N GLU A 181 2.83 -29.19 11.00
CA GLU A 181 2.51 -29.76 9.69
C GLU A 181 1.80 -28.74 8.81
N THR A 182 0.82 -28.03 9.38
CA THR A 182 0.13 -26.94 8.69
C THR A 182 1.08 -25.79 8.31
N ILE A 183 2.03 -25.45 9.19
CA ILE A 183 3.04 -24.41 8.91
C ILE A 183 3.95 -24.83 7.73
N LEU A 184 4.53 -26.02 7.80
CA LEU A 184 5.43 -26.53 6.75
C LEU A 184 4.71 -26.69 5.41
N LYS A 185 3.44 -27.11 5.43
CA LYS A 185 2.61 -27.20 4.24
C LYS A 185 2.39 -25.82 3.62
N GLY A 186 2.07 -24.80 4.43
CA GLY A 186 1.92 -23.42 3.96
C GLY A 186 3.20 -22.87 3.32
N GLU A 187 4.37 -23.13 3.90
CA GLU A 187 5.66 -22.75 3.30
C GLU A 187 5.92 -23.43 1.95
N ALA A 188 5.61 -24.73 1.85
CA ALA A 188 5.75 -25.49 0.62
C ALA A 188 4.81 -24.96 -0.49
N GLU A 189 3.55 -24.66 -0.14
CA GLU A 189 2.57 -24.06 -1.05
C GLU A 189 3.02 -22.68 -1.55
N MET A 190 3.55 -21.83 -0.66
CA MET A 190 4.08 -20.52 -1.04
C MET A 190 5.29 -20.63 -1.98
N ARG A 191 6.19 -21.58 -1.72
CA ARG A 191 7.34 -21.82 -2.58
C ARG A 191 6.92 -22.32 -3.96
N GLN A 192 5.99 -23.27 -4.02
CA GLN A 192 5.45 -23.77 -5.29
C GLN A 192 4.78 -22.63 -6.08
N PHE A 193 3.95 -21.83 -5.42
CA PHE A 193 3.30 -20.69 -6.05
C PHE A 193 4.30 -19.67 -6.61
N TYR A 194 5.38 -19.40 -5.88
CA TYR A 194 6.45 -18.54 -6.35
C TYR A 194 7.12 -19.08 -7.63
N ASP A 195 7.45 -20.36 -7.65
CA ASP A 195 8.12 -20.99 -8.79
C ASP A 195 7.22 -21.11 -10.02
N GLU A 196 5.93 -21.38 -9.84
CA GLU A 196 4.98 -21.61 -10.93
C GLU A 196 4.36 -20.32 -11.47
N ILE A 197 4.00 -19.38 -10.60
CA ILE A 197 3.19 -18.19 -10.96
C ILE A 197 4.02 -16.91 -10.94
N ILE A 198 4.87 -16.72 -9.93
CA ILE A 198 5.62 -15.46 -9.80
C ILE A 198 6.78 -15.39 -10.80
N LYS A 199 7.55 -16.49 -10.93
CA LYS A 199 8.71 -16.58 -11.83
C LYS A 199 8.37 -16.63 -13.31
N ARG A 200 7.23 -17.21 -13.70
CA ARG A 200 6.80 -17.22 -15.11
C ARG A 200 6.43 -15.79 -15.51
N ARG A 201 7.22 -15.22 -16.43
CA ARG A 201 7.06 -13.86 -16.96
C ARG A 201 5.92 -13.80 -17.96
#